data_AF-A0A1Z4EY15-F1
#
_entry.id   AF-A0A1Z4EY15-F1
#
_cell.length_a   1.000
_cell.length_b   1.000
_cell.length_c   1.000
_cell.angle_alpha   90.00
_cell.angle_beta   90.00
_cell.angle_gamma   90.00
#
_symmetry.space_group_name_H-M   'P 1'
#
loop_
_entity.id
_entity.type
_entity.pdbx_description
1 polymer ?
#
loop_
_entity_poly.entity_id
_entity_poly.type
_entity_poly.pdbx_seq_one_letter_code
_entity_poly.pdbx_strand_id
1 'polypeptide(L)'
;MSIPEPEAPFVEKMAYYRTQHTSRGVRVVHLIGIPVIAAGLPLLIAKPRVGVPMVVGGWLLQIAGHVLFEHNLPSTHKGWITYQLTGVIDVCAQYGEALARRSRRKATRNLCAAA
;
A
#
# COMPACT_ATOMS: atom_id res chain seq x y z
N MET A 1 0.64 -20.14 -1.74
CA MET A 1 2.05 -19.74 -1.55
C MET A 1 2.32 -19.75 -0.06
N SER A 2 3.39 -20.38 0.41
CA SER A 2 3.79 -20.35 1.82
C SER A 2 4.34 -18.97 2.20
N ILE A 3 4.29 -18.63 3.49
CA ILE A 3 4.89 -17.39 4.00
C ILE A 3 6.41 -17.52 3.85
N PRO A 4 7.09 -16.59 3.15
CA PRO A 4 8.55 -16.58 3.04
C PRO A 4 9.22 -16.45 4.40
N GLU A 5 10.40 -17.07 4.55
CA GLU A 5 11.23 -16.94 5.74
C GLU A 5 11.72 -15.48 5.96
N PRO A 6 12.08 -15.10 7.20
CA PRO A 6 12.54 -13.74 7.48
C PRO A 6 13.74 -13.29 6.64
N GLU A 7 14.63 -14.20 6.26
CA GLU A 7 15.82 -13.92 5.41
C GLU A 7 15.55 -14.12 3.91
N ALA A 8 14.32 -14.47 3.52
CA ALA A 8 13.98 -14.67 2.12
C ALA A 8 14.20 -13.40 1.28
N PRO A 9 14.59 -13.53 0.00
CA PRO A 9 14.78 -12.39 -0.89
C PRO A 9 13.56 -11.47 -0.93
N PHE A 10 13.79 -10.16 -1.03
CA PHE A 10 12.71 -9.17 -1.04
C PHE A 10 11.68 -9.40 -2.16
N VAL A 11 12.12 -9.89 -3.32
CA VAL A 11 11.24 -10.23 -4.45
C VAL A 11 10.25 -11.34 -4.08
N GLU A 12 10.67 -12.33 -3.30
CA GLU A 12 9.79 -13.41 -2.84
C GLU A 12 8.76 -12.88 -1.84
N LYS A 13 9.19 -12.02 -0.91
CA LYS A 13 8.29 -11.32 0.03
C LYS A 13 7.27 -10.44 -0.70
N MET A 14 7.70 -9.73 -1.75
CA MET A 14 6.80 -8.94 -2.60
C MET A 14 5.81 -9.83 -3.36
N ALA A 15 6.26 -10.95 -3.89
CA ALA A 15 5.39 -11.92 -4.56
C ALA A 15 4.33 -12.46 -3.59
N TYR A 16 4.74 -12.87 -2.39
CA TYR A 16 3.82 -13.30 -1.34
C TYR A 16 2.86 -12.19 -0.90
N TYR A 17 3.37 -10.97 -0.64
CA TYR A 17 2.55 -9.80 -0.30
C TYR A 17 1.40 -9.60 -1.30
N ARG A 18 1.69 -9.70 -2.60
CA ARG A 18 0.67 -9.53 -3.66
C ARG A 18 -0.41 -10.61 -3.64
N THR A 19 -0.11 -11.83 -3.18
CA THR A 19 -1.13 -12.86 -2.97
C THR A 19 -2.11 -12.54 -1.84
N GLN A 20 -1.73 -11.65 -0.93
CA GLN A 20 -2.55 -11.22 0.20
C GLN A 20 -3.30 -9.90 -0.05
N HIS A 21 -3.14 -9.30 -1.25
CA HIS A 21 -3.71 -8.00 -1.63
C HIS A 21 -4.35 -8.10 -3.02
N THR A 22 -5.31 -9.00 -3.18
CA THR A 22 -5.93 -9.33 -4.46
C THR A 22 -7.20 -8.52 -4.71
N SER A 23 -7.98 -8.30 -3.66
CA SER A 23 -9.23 -7.56 -3.65
C SER A 23 -9.01 -6.06 -3.85
N ARG A 24 -9.99 -5.44 -4.52
CA ARG A 24 -10.02 -3.98 -4.69
C ARG A 24 -10.15 -3.25 -3.35
N GLY A 25 -10.89 -3.83 -2.40
CA GLY A 25 -11.10 -3.26 -1.07
C GLY A 25 -9.79 -3.10 -0.30
N VAL A 26 -9.00 -4.17 -0.19
CA VAL A 26 -7.68 -4.11 0.45
C VAL A 26 -6.75 -3.12 -0.21
N ARG A 27 -6.68 -3.13 -1.55
CA ARG A 27 -5.82 -2.18 -2.27
C ARG A 27 -6.20 -0.73 -2.01
N VAL A 28 -7.50 -0.41 -2.00
CA VAL A 28 -7.97 0.96 -1.71
C VAL A 28 -7.60 1.39 -0.30
N VAL A 29 -7.81 0.55 0.71
CA VAL A 29 -7.45 0.95 2.08
C VAL A 29 -5.94 1.10 2.25
N HIS A 30 -5.11 0.34 1.52
CA HIS A 30 -3.65 0.48 1.54
C HIS A 30 -3.20 1.75 0.82
N LEU A 31 -3.82 2.07 -0.32
CA LEU A 31 -3.60 3.33 -1.04
C LEU A 31 -3.90 4.56 -0.17
N ILE A 32 -4.73 4.45 0.87
CA ILE A 32 -5.02 5.55 1.81
C ILE A 32 -4.14 5.43 3.06
N GLY A 33 -4.13 4.27 3.69
CA GLY A 33 -3.48 4.02 4.97
C GLY A 33 -1.97 4.24 4.92
N ILE A 34 -1.30 3.74 3.87
CA ILE A 34 0.17 3.86 3.76
C ILE A 34 0.61 5.33 3.66
N PRO A 35 0.04 6.18 2.78
CA PRO A 35 0.36 7.60 2.77
C PRO A 35 0.08 8.31 4.10
N VAL A 36 -1.02 7.96 4.77
CA VAL A 36 -1.35 8.52 6.09
C VAL A 36 -0.28 8.16 7.13
N ILE A 37 0.17 6.91 7.16
CA ILE A 37 1.25 6.47 8.05
C ILE A 37 2.56 7.16 7.70
N ALA A 38 2.91 7.19 6.42
CA ALA A 38 4.14 7.82 5.94
C ALA A 38 4.21 9.30 6.31
N ALA A 39 3.09 10.03 6.18
CA ALA A 39 2.98 11.43 6.63
C ALA A 39 2.94 11.56 8.16
N GLY A 40 2.39 10.58 8.86
CA GLY A 40 2.31 10.53 10.32
C GLY A 40 3.66 10.33 11.00
N LEU A 41 4.58 9.57 10.39
CA LEU A 41 5.91 9.28 10.95
C LEU A 41 6.73 10.54 11.30
N PRO A 42 6.97 11.52 10.42
CA PRO A 42 7.66 12.75 10.81
C PRO A 42 6.88 13.57 11.85
N LEU A 43 5.55 13.47 11.83
CA LEU A 43 4.70 14.13 12.82
C LEU A 43 4.73 13.48 14.19
N LEU A 44 5.17 12.23 14.34
CA LEU A 44 5.40 11.63 15.66
C LEU A 44 6.42 12.44 16.46
N ILE A 45 7.41 13.04 15.79
CA ILE A 45 8.44 13.87 16.42
C ILE A 45 7.97 15.32 16.47
N ALA A 46 7.48 15.86 15.35
CA ALA A 46 7.15 17.29 15.25
C ALA A 46 5.86 17.69 16.00
N LYS A 47 4.83 16.84 15.94
CA LYS A 47 3.49 17.08 16.52
C LYS A 47 2.84 15.76 16.97
N PRO A 48 3.29 15.14 18.08
CA PRO A 48 2.88 13.79 18.47
C PRO A 48 1.35 13.62 18.59
N ARG A 49 0.64 14.64 19.06
CA ARG A 49 -0.83 14.65 19.17
C ARG A 49 -1.55 14.42 17.83
N VAL A 50 -0.89 14.71 16.71
CA VAL A 50 -1.39 14.47 15.35
C VAL A 50 -0.73 13.24 14.74
N GLY A 51 0.58 13.06 14.92
CA GLY A 51 1.32 11.93 14.35
C GLY A 51 0.84 10.57 14.88
N VAL A 52 0.61 10.45 16.19
CA VAL A 52 0.16 9.19 16.82
C VAL A 52 -1.17 8.71 16.24
N PRO A 53 -2.26 9.51 16.22
CA PRO A 53 -3.52 9.05 15.65
C PRO A 53 -3.43 8.77 14.14
N MET A 54 -2.58 9.47 13.39
CA MET A 54 -2.36 9.15 11.97
C MET A 54 -1.74 7.77 11.78
N VAL A 55 -0.66 7.47 12.52
CA VAL A 55 0.03 6.17 12.41
C VAL A 55 -0.87 5.03 12.87
N VAL A 56 -1.48 5.17 14.05
CA VAL A 56 -2.37 4.14 14.61
C VAL A 56 -3.61 3.97 13.75
N GLY A 57 -4.28 5.06 13.37
CA GLY A 57 -5.48 5.03 12.53
C GLY A 57 -5.23 4.45 11.15
N GLY A 58 -4.12 4.83 10.51
CA GLY A 58 -3.73 4.27 9.20
C GLY A 58 -3.43 2.77 9.27
N TRP A 59 -2.85 2.29 10.38
CA TRP A 59 -2.67 0.86 10.62
C TRP A 59 -3.98 0.11 10.82
N LEU A 60 -4.85 0.62 11.69
CA LEU A 60 -6.15 0.01 11.96
C LEU A 60 -6.99 -0.08 10.68
N LEU A 61 -6.95 0.94 9.82
CA LEU A 61 -7.62 0.93 8.53
C LEU A 61 -7.12 -0.21 7.62
N GLN A 62 -5.81 -0.44 7.56
CA GLN A 62 -5.23 -1.53 6.75
C GLN A 62 -5.59 -2.91 7.31
N ILE A 63 -5.51 -3.08 8.63
CA ILE A 63 -5.92 -4.32 9.31
C ILE A 63 -7.40 -4.60 9.03
N ALA A 64 -8.26 -3.59 9.16
CA ALA A 64 -9.68 -3.72 8.87
C ALA A 64 -9.93 -4.15 7.42
N GLY A 65 -9.19 -3.60 6.45
CA GLY A 65 -9.30 -4.05 5.07
C GLY A 65 -8.95 -5.52 4.89
N HIS A 66 -7.82 -5.97 5.45
CA HIS A 66 -7.42 -7.38 5.40
C HIS A 66 -8.51 -8.30 5.96
N VAL A 67 -9.05 -7.98 7.14
CA VAL A 67 -10.08 -8.79 7.79
C VAL A 67 -11.39 -8.80 7.00
N LEU A 68 -11.81 -7.65 6.46
CA LEU A 68 -13.10 -7.50 5.78
C LEU A 68 -13.11 -8.02 4.34
N PHE A 69 -11.99 -7.91 3.61
CA PHE A 69 -11.97 -8.17 2.16
C PHE A 69 -11.10 -9.36 1.74
N GLU A 70 -10.11 -9.79 2.54
CA GLU A 70 -9.27 -10.97 2.24
C GLU A 70 -9.41 -12.07 3.30
N HIS A 71 -10.08 -11.77 4.41
CA HIS A 71 -10.26 -12.67 5.55
C HIS A 71 -8.94 -13.25 6.10
N ASN A 72 -7.88 -12.45 6.04
CA ASN A 72 -6.56 -12.77 6.56
C ASN A 72 -6.05 -11.67 7.51
N LEU A 73 -4.88 -11.90 8.11
CA LEU A 73 -4.15 -10.90 8.88
C LEU A 73 -2.92 -10.40 8.09
N PRO A 74 -2.43 -9.19 8.37
CA PRO A 74 -1.22 -8.68 7.72
C PRO A 74 -0.02 -9.62 7.92
N SER A 75 0.79 -9.75 6.88
CA SER A 75 1.96 -10.65 6.87
C SER A 75 3.16 -10.15 7.70
N THR A 76 2.98 -9.12 8.52
CA THR A 76 4.04 -8.35 9.17
C THR A 76 4.85 -9.13 10.22
N HIS A 77 4.34 -10.25 10.72
CA HIS A 77 4.90 -11.00 11.84
C HIS A 77 6.21 -11.76 11.53
N LYS A 78 6.53 -12.08 10.27
CA LYS A 78 7.79 -12.79 9.88
C LYS A 78 8.86 -11.91 9.25
N GLY A 79 8.61 -10.61 9.10
CA GLY A 79 9.54 -9.73 8.35
C GLY A 79 9.11 -8.29 8.47
N TRP A 80 8.94 -7.83 9.70
CA TRP A 80 8.29 -6.57 10.06
C TRP A 80 8.64 -5.42 9.12
N ILE A 81 9.91 -5.04 9.07
CA ILE A 81 10.38 -3.91 8.26
C ILE A 81 10.19 -4.19 6.78
N THR A 82 10.58 -5.39 6.30
CA THR A 82 10.48 -5.72 4.89
C THR A 82 9.05 -5.71 4.36
N TYR A 83 8.06 -6.11 5.18
CA TYR A 83 6.65 -6.06 4.78
C TYR A 83 6.06 -4.64 4.82
N GLN A 84 6.56 -3.75 5.68
CA GLN A 84 6.23 -2.32 5.56
C GLN A 84 6.76 -1.75 4.23
N LEU A 85 7.99 -2.11 3.85
CA LEU A 85 8.60 -1.68 2.59
C LEU A 85 7.85 -2.23 1.36
N THR A 86 7.40 -3.49 1.38
CA THR A 86 6.58 -4.03 0.28
C THR A 86 5.31 -3.22 0.09
N GLY A 87 4.64 -2.83 1.19
CA GLY A 87 3.45 -1.99 1.14
C GLY A 87 3.73 -0.64 0.48
N VAL A 88 4.77 0.07 0.95
CA VAL A 88 5.15 1.39 0.40
C VAL A 88 5.48 1.31 -1.09
N ILE A 89 6.28 0.32 -1.50
CA ILE A 89 6.67 0.15 -2.91
C ILE A 89 5.46 -0.16 -3.78
N ASP A 90 4.56 -1.03 -3.32
CA ASP A 90 3.36 -1.39 -4.08
C ASP A 90 2.40 -0.20 -4.24
N VAL A 91 2.21 0.61 -3.19
CA VAL A 91 1.42 1.85 -3.27
C VAL A 91 2.04 2.85 -4.23
N CYS A 92 3.36 3.05 -4.19
CA CYS A 92 4.06 3.89 -5.16
C CYS A 92 3.86 3.40 -6.60
N ALA A 93 3.97 2.09 -6.83
CA ALA A 93 3.73 1.49 -8.14
C ALA A 93 2.29 1.71 -8.61
N GLN A 94 1.29 1.47 -7.75
CA GLN A 94 -0.13 1.68 -8.05
C GLN A 94 -0.45 3.15 -8.39
N TYR A 95 0.13 4.11 -7.66
CA TYR A 95 0.01 5.53 -8.00
C TYR A 95 0.65 5.85 -9.35
N GLY A 96 1.87 5.35 -9.60
CA GLY A 96 2.57 5.53 -10.87
C GLY A 96 1.75 5.02 -12.06
N GLU A 97 1.18 3.82 -11.94
CA GLU A 97 0.28 3.28 -12.97
C GLU A 97 -0.98 4.11 -13.16
N ALA A 98 -1.59 4.63 -12.09
CA ALA A 98 -2.77 5.47 -12.17
C ALA A 98 -2.47 6.77 -12.93
N LEU A 99 -1.33 7.40 -12.65
CA LEU A 99 -0.85 8.59 -13.36
C LEU A 99 -0.56 8.28 -14.84
N ALA A 100 0.11 7.16 -15.13
CA ALA A 100 0.38 6.74 -16.50
C ALA A 100 -0.92 6.47 -17.29
N ARG A 101 -1.91 5.81 -16.68
CA ARG A 101 -3.26 5.60 -17.26
C ARG A 101 -3.94 6.93 -17.58
N ARG A 102 -3.87 7.91 -16.66
CA ARG A 102 -4.44 9.24 -16.87
C ARG A 102 -3.77 9.99 -18.03
N SER A 103 -2.44 9.90 -18.13
CA SER A 103 -1.67 10.50 -19.22
C SER A 103 -2.08 9.93 -20.59
N ARG A 104 -2.14 8.58 -20.71
CA ARG A 104 -2.59 7.92 -21.95
C ARG A 104 -3.99 8.34 -22.38
N ARG A 105 -4.96 8.39 -21.45
CA ARG A 105 -6.33 8.85 -21.74
C ARG A 105 -6.37 10.29 -22.26
N LYS A 106 -5.55 11.18 -21.67
CA LYS A 106 -5.45 12.58 -22.12
C LYS A 106 -4.88 12.66 -23.55
N ALA A 107 -3.84 11.89 -23.85
CA ALA A 107 -3.24 11.83 -25.18
C ALA A 107 -4.25 11.32 -26.24
N THR A 108 -4.96 10.21 -25.96
CA THR A 108 -5.99 9.68 -26.85
C THR A 108 -7.10 10.71 -27.11
N ARG A 109 -7.60 11.39 -26.06
CA ARG A 109 -8.63 12.42 -26.21
C ARG A 109 -8.16 13.59 -27.09
N ASN A 110 -6.91 14.01 -26.94
CA ASN A 110 -6.35 15.09 -27.76
C ASN A 110 -6.21 14.68 -29.23
N LEU A 111 -5.83 13.42 -29.50
CA LEU A 111 -5.77 12.88 -30.87
C LEU A 111 -7.16 12.86 -31.52
N CYS A 112 -8.19 12.39 -30.81
CA CYS A 112 -9.57 12.39 -31.32
C CYS A 112 -10.15 13.80 -31.55
N ALA A 113 -9.68 14.81 -30.80
CA ALA A 113 -10.14 16.20 -30.95
C ALA A 113 -9.41 16.96 -32.07
N ALA A 114 -8.31 16.41 -32.59
CA ALA A 114 -7.51 16.99 -33.68
C ALA A 114 -7.76 16.31 -35.04
N ALA A 115 -8.62 15.28 -35.07
CA ALA A 115 -9.09 14.57 -36.26
C ALA A 115 -10.51 15.03 -36.61
#